data_AF-A0A256A8W5-F1
#
_entry.id   AF-A0A256A8W5-F1
#
_cell.length_a   1.000
_cell.length_b   1.000
_cell.length_c   1.000
_cell.angle_alpha   90.00
_cell.angle_beta   90.00
_cell.angle_gamma   90.00
#
_symmetry.space_group_name_H-M   'P 1'
#
loop_
_entity.id
_entity.type
_entity.pdbx_description
1 polymer ?
#
loop_
_entity_poly.entity_id
_entity_poly.type
_entity_poly.pdbx_seq_one_letter_code
_entity_poly.pdbx_strand_id
1 'polypeptide(L)'
;MKNQIKYLYENTYLKYPMYPVKYAFDFYRFRLLPEEYFLKRRFKQVFGFNPDLKNPKSLSEKIQWLKLNDRTPLHTQCADKFKVREYVKDKVGEQYLVPLVFETKNVADINSNNIPDYPVAIKANHDSSGVVIVRDKNKENWDAIQKKLQSHLKVNYYYYDKEWPYKNIERRIIVE
;
A
#
# COMPACT_ATOMS: atom_id res chain seq x y z
N MET A 1 22.96 -28.29 0.94
CA MET A 1 21.64 -28.35 1.62
C MET A 1 20.65 -27.28 1.18
N LYS A 2 20.87 -25.96 1.38
CA LYS A 2 19.88 -24.92 1.03
C LYS A 2 19.40 -24.97 -0.44
N ASN A 3 20.30 -25.25 -1.38
CA ASN A 3 19.96 -25.32 -2.81
C ASN A 3 19.16 -26.57 -3.20
N GLN A 4 19.38 -27.71 -2.53
CA GLN A 4 18.61 -28.94 -2.77
C GLN A 4 17.20 -28.85 -2.19
N ILE A 5 17.05 -28.24 -1.00
CA ILE A 5 15.74 -27.97 -0.40
C ILE A 5 14.93 -27.00 -1.28
N LYS A 6 15.58 -25.95 -1.78
CA LYS A 6 14.97 -24.99 -2.72
C LYS A 6 14.51 -25.67 -4.02
N TYR A 7 15.36 -26.52 -4.60
CA TYR A 7 15.03 -27.28 -5.82
C TYR A 7 13.83 -28.21 -5.62
N LEU A 8 13.78 -28.96 -4.51
CA LEU A 8 12.66 -29.83 -4.18
C LEU A 8 11.37 -29.04 -3.93
N TYR A 9 11.46 -27.89 -3.27
CA TYR A 9 10.31 -27.00 -3.05
C TYR A 9 9.75 -26.42 -4.36
N GLU A 10 10.62 -26.00 -5.29
CA GLU A 10 10.20 -25.37 -6.55
C GLU A 10 9.65 -26.38 -7.58
N ASN A 11 10.23 -27.59 -7.62
CA ASN A 11 9.99 -28.56 -8.71
C ASN A 11 9.13 -29.77 -8.32
N THR A 12 8.58 -29.82 -7.09
CA THR A 12 7.68 -30.91 -6.68
C THR A 12 6.37 -30.41 -6.09
N TYR A 13 5.42 -31.32 -5.86
CA TYR A 13 4.15 -31.04 -5.18
C TYR A 13 4.30 -30.78 -3.67
N LEU A 14 5.52 -30.85 -3.11
CA LEU A 14 5.78 -30.57 -1.69
C LEU A 14 5.45 -29.12 -1.27
N LYS A 15 5.39 -28.18 -2.22
CA LYS A 15 4.95 -26.79 -1.95
C LYS A 15 3.49 -26.68 -1.52
N TYR A 16 2.61 -27.58 -1.99
CA TYR A 16 1.17 -27.50 -1.73
C TYR A 16 0.80 -27.64 -0.25
N PRO A 17 1.27 -28.67 0.49
CA PRO A 17 1.05 -28.76 1.93
C PRO A 17 1.81 -27.70 2.75
N MET A 18 2.84 -27.06 2.18
CA MET A 18 3.55 -25.96 2.83
C MET A 18 2.81 -24.62 2.73
N TYR A 19 1.84 -24.45 1.83
CA TYR A 19 1.10 -23.19 1.70
C TYR A 19 0.35 -22.81 2.99
N PRO A 20 -0.45 -23.68 3.64
CA PRO A 20 -1.10 -23.34 4.90
C PRO A 20 -0.10 -22.91 5.99
N VAL A 21 1.02 -23.63 6.12
CA VAL A 21 2.09 -23.31 7.08
C VAL A 21 2.72 -21.95 6.77
N LYS A 22 3.01 -21.70 5.49
CA LYS A 22 3.53 -20.42 5.01
C LYS A 22 2.54 -19.28 5.28
N TYR A 23 1.25 -19.47 5.00
CA TYR A 23 0.21 -18.47 5.27
C TYR A 23 0.08 -18.19 6.76
N ALA A 24 0.09 -19.21 7.61
CA ALA A 24 0.07 -19.04 9.06
C ALA A 24 1.32 -18.29 9.56
N PHE A 25 2.50 -18.63 9.04
CA PHE A 25 3.75 -17.94 9.35
C PHE A 25 3.75 -16.48 8.88
N ASP A 26 3.32 -16.22 7.65
CA ASP A 26 3.21 -14.86 7.10
C ASP A 26 2.16 -14.05 7.86
N PHE A 27 1.02 -14.66 8.24
CA PHE A 27 0.02 -14.03 9.11
C PHE A 27 0.63 -13.65 10.47
N TYR A 28 1.28 -14.59 11.16
CA TYR A 28 1.96 -14.30 12.43
C TYR A 28 2.99 -13.17 12.25
N ARG A 29 3.86 -13.30 11.25
CA ARG A 29 4.95 -12.36 10.99
C ARG A 29 4.46 -10.95 10.69
N PHE A 30 3.40 -10.80 9.91
CA PHE A 30 2.94 -9.49 9.46
C PHE A 30 1.82 -8.91 10.34
N ARG A 31 1.04 -9.73 11.04
CA ARG A 31 -0.13 -9.28 11.81
C ARG A 31 0.08 -9.31 13.32
N LEU A 32 0.80 -10.30 13.85
CA LEU A 32 0.87 -10.55 15.30
C LEU A 32 2.21 -10.19 15.92
N LEU A 33 3.29 -10.24 15.14
CA LEU A 33 4.63 -9.92 15.65
C LEU A 33 4.67 -8.46 16.17
N PRO A 34 5.21 -8.22 17.38
CA PRO A 34 5.35 -6.87 17.92
C PRO A 34 6.05 -5.94 16.94
N GLU A 35 5.50 -4.74 16.75
CA GLU A 35 5.91 -3.84 15.67
C GLU A 35 7.40 -3.45 15.78
N GLU A 36 7.85 -3.13 16.99
CA GLU A 36 9.26 -2.79 17.26
C GLU A 36 10.20 -3.95 16.88
N TYR A 37 9.84 -5.18 17.25
CA TYR A 37 10.62 -6.36 16.90
C TYR A 37 10.65 -6.60 15.39
N PHE A 38 9.50 -6.48 14.73
CA PHE A 38 9.40 -6.58 13.27
C PHE A 38 10.34 -5.58 12.58
N LEU A 39 10.27 -4.31 12.99
CA LEU A 39 11.06 -3.23 12.42
C LEU A 39 12.56 -3.41 12.68
N LYS A 40 12.98 -3.73 13.91
CA LYS A 40 14.40 -4.01 14.23
C LYS A 40 14.96 -5.14 13.38
N ARG A 41 14.20 -6.23 13.24
CA ARG A 41 14.63 -7.38 12.43
C ARG A 41 14.74 -7.02 10.95
N ARG A 42 13.75 -6.30 10.40
CA ARG A 42 13.75 -5.85 8.99
C ARG A 42 14.90 -4.88 8.74
N PHE A 43 15.13 -3.92 9.63
CA PHE A 43 16.23 -2.97 9.56
C PHE A 43 17.57 -3.68 9.53
N LYS A 44 17.82 -4.62 10.45
CA LYS A 44 19.06 -5.41 10.49
C LYS A 44 19.29 -6.22 9.22
N GLN A 45 18.24 -6.76 8.61
CA GLN A 45 18.34 -7.49 7.34
C GLN A 45 18.76 -6.60 6.17
N VAL A 46 18.37 -5.32 6.18
CA VAL A 46 18.67 -4.36 5.10
C VAL A 46 20.02 -3.67 5.32
N PHE A 47 20.30 -3.22 6.55
CA PHE A 47 21.45 -2.38 6.85
C PHE A 47 22.61 -3.13 7.54
N GLY A 48 22.39 -4.37 7.99
CA GLY A 48 23.44 -5.21 8.60
C GLY A 48 23.66 -4.99 10.11
N PHE A 49 23.06 -3.97 10.73
CA PHE A 49 23.18 -3.68 12.16
C PHE A 49 21.81 -3.42 12.82
N ASN A 50 21.75 -3.49 14.16
CA ASN A 50 20.52 -3.18 14.89
C ASN A 50 20.32 -1.66 15.00
N PRO A 51 19.12 -1.12 14.78
CA PRO A 51 18.88 0.32 14.95
C PRO A 51 18.88 0.70 16.45
N ASP A 52 19.45 1.85 16.78
CA ASP A 52 19.29 2.46 18.11
C ASP A 52 18.02 3.31 18.13
N LEU A 53 16.92 2.74 18.64
CA LEU A 53 15.65 3.45 18.78
C LEU A 53 15.57 4.34 20.04
N LYS A 54 16.56 4.27 20.94
CA LYS A 54 16.61 5.18 22.10
C LYS A 54 17.31 6.48 21.73
N ASN A 55 18.33 6.41 20.87
CA ASN A 55 19.07 7.57 20.38
C ASN A 55 19.36 7.45 18.87
N PRO A 56 18.33 7.63 18.00
CA PRO A 56 18.47 7.39 16.57
C PRO A 56 19.38 8.44 15.90
N LYS A 57 20.46 7.98 15.25
CA LYS A 57 21.47 8.86 14.65
C LYS A 57 21.22 9.08 13.16
N SER A 58 21.05 7.99 12.42
CA SER A 58 20.83 8.01 10.97
C SER A 58 19.39 8.39 10.60
N LEU A 59 19.20 8.88 9.38
CA LEU A 59 17.86 9.13 8.83
C LEU A 59 16.99 7.87 8.90
N SER A 60 17.56 6.71 8.53
CA SER A 60 16.83 5.44 8.56
C SER A 60 16.36 5.06 9.97
N GLU A 61 17.21 5.24 11.00
CA GLU A 61 16.81 4.99 12.40
C GLU A 61 15.73 5.97 12.85
N LYS A 62 15.84 7.25 12.49
CA LYS A 62 14.83 8.27 12.79
C LYS A 62 13.49 7.93 12.14
N ILE A 63 13.48 7.46 10.89
CA ILE A 63 12.25 7.00 10.22
C ILE A 63 11.64 5.80 10.96
N GLN A 64 12.45 4.82 11.40
CA GLN A 64 11.92 3.70 12.19
C GLN A 64 11.34 4.17 13.53
N TRP A 65 11.98 5.14 14.18
CA TRP A 65 11.48 5.74 15.41
C TRP A 65 10.14 6.45 15.17
N LEU A 66 10.01 7.24 14.09
CA LEU A 66 8.76 7.91 13.73
C LEU A 66 7.63 6.92 13.49
N LYS A 67 7.89 5.81 12.77
CA LYS A 67 6.89 4.74 12.54
C LYS A 67 6.31 4.19 13.85
N LEU A 68 7.10 4.14 14.93
CA LEU A 68 6.70 3.60 16.23
C LEU A 68 6.06 4.63 17.16
N ASN A 69 6.56 5.86 17.15
CA ASN A 69 6.27 6.85 18.20
C ASN A 69 5.43 8.03 17.71
N ASP A 70 5.58 8.44 16.45
CA ASP A 70 4.95 9.66 15.92
C ASP A 70 3.73 9.34 15.04
N ARG A 71 2.59 9.21 15.71
CA ARG A 71 1.37 8.59 15.18
C ARG A 71 0.19 9.55 15.23
N THR A 72 0.27 10.64 14.47
CA THR A 72 -0.77 11.67 14.43
C THR A 72 -1.76 11.43 13.30
N PRO A 73 -3.05 11.81 13.45
CA PRO A 73 -4.03 11.71 12.36
C PRO A 73 -3.59 12.40 11.05
N LEU A 74 -2.76 13.45 11.16
CA LEU A 74 -2.21 14.18 10.02
C LEU A 74 -1.40 13.26 9.10
N HIS A 75 -0.63 12.31 9.64
CA HIS A 75 0.14 11.40 8.78
C HIS A 75 -0.75 10.52 7.92
N THR A 76 -1.86 10.01 8.48
CA THR A 76 -2.85 9.24 7.73
C THR A 76 -3.56 10.12 6.70
N GLN A 77 -3.91 11.36 7.04
CA GLN A 77 -4.48 12.32 6.08
C GLN A 77 -3.53 12.57 4.91
N CYS A 78 -2.24 12.79 5.17
CA CYS A 78 -1.23 13.04 4.15
C CYS A 78 -0.96 11.82 3.25
N ALA A 79 -1.05 10.59 3.80
CA ALA A 79 -0.87 9.37 3.03
C ALA A 79 -2.11 8.99 2.17
N ASP A 80 -3.29 9.51 2.51
CA ASP A 80 -4.53 9.28 1.78
C ASP A 80 -4.66 10.28 0.62
N LYS A 81 -4.49 9.80 -0.62
CA LYS A 81 -4.58 10.65 -1.82
C LYS A 81 -5.92 11.38 -1.99
N PHE A 82 -6.99 10.88 -1.35
CA PHE A 82 -8.28 11.56 -1.36
C PHE A 82 -8.37 12.61 -0.25
N LYS A 83 -8.09 12.24 1.01
CA LYS A 83 -8.23 13.17 2.16
C LYS A 83 -7.16 14.26 2.22
N VAL A 84 -5.98 14.05 1.64
CA VAL A 84 -4.94 15.08 1.58
C VAL A 84 -5.39 16.31 0.79
N ARG A 85 -6.37 16.16 -0.10
CA ARG A 85 -6.87 17.24 -0.95
C ARG A 85 -7.46 18.38 -0.13
N GLU A 86 -8.25 18.08 0.90
CA GLU A 86 -8.78 19.08 1.83
C GLU A 86 -7.65 19.84 2.54
N TYR A 87 -6.63 19.12 3.02
CA TYR A 87 -5.47 19.72 3.66
C TYR A 87 -4.71 20.68 2.74
N VAL A 88 -4.48 20.29 1.48
CA VAL A 88 -3.80 21.15 0.49
C VAL A 88 -4.64 22.37 0.15
N LYS A 89 -5.95 22.18 -0.08
CA LYS A 89 -6.90 23.27 -0.36
C LYS A 89 -6.86 24.33 0.75
N ASP A 90 -6.89 23.91 2.01
CA ASP A 90 -6.90 24.82 3.15
C ASP A 90 -5.55 25.51 3.39
N LYS A 91 -4.42 24.84 3.08
CA LYS A 91 -3.08 25.36 3.39
C LYS A 91 -2.45 26.18 2.29
N VAL A 92 -2.62 25.78 1.04
CA VAL A 92 -1.94 26.40 -0.11
C VAL A 92 -2.88 26.73 -1.26
N GLY A 93 -4.11 26.22 -1.24
CA GLY A 93 -5.14 26.53 -2.23
C GLY A 93 -5.41 25.39 -3.21
N GLU A 94 -6.66 25.33 -3.68
CA GLU A 94 -7.18 24.28 -4.56
C GLU A 94 -6.53 24.25 -5.94
N GLN A 95 -5.98 25.38 -6.41
CA GLN A 95 -5.32 25.50 -7.72
C GLN A 95 -4.09 24.60 -7.88
N TYR A 96 -3.53 24.08 -6.78
CA TYR A 96 -2.41 23.15 -6.79
C TYR A 96 -2.84 21.68 -6.85
N LEU A 97 -4.14 21.40 -6.77
CA LEU A 97 -4.68 20.05 -6.87
C LEU A 97 -4.99 19.71 -8.32
N VAL A 98 -4.63 18.48 -8.71
CA VAL A 98 -5.17 17.87 -9.92
C VAL A 98 -6.69 17.75 -9.76
N PRO A 99 -7.52 18.10 -10.76
CA PRO A 99 -8.97 17.95 -10.66
C PRO A 99 -9.36 16.52 -10.28
N LEU A 100 -10.25 16.37 -9.30
CA LEU A 100 -10.86 15.08 -8.97
C LEU A 100 -12.14 14.97 -9.78
N VAL A 101 -12.16 14.06 -10.73
CA VAL A 101 -13.28 13.95 -11.69
C VAL A 101 -14.31 12.93 -11.24
N PHE A 102 -13.89 11.92 -10.48
CA PHE A 102 -14.76 10.89 -9.93
C PHE A 102 -14.14 10.23 -8.69
N GLU A 103 -14.97 9.79 -7.75
CA GLU A 103 -14.56 8.98 -6.62
C GLU A 103 -15.63 7.94 -6.28
N THR A 104 -15.21 6.77 -5.82
CA THR A 104 -16.14 5.73 -5.38
C THR A 104 -15.50 4.77 -4.38
N LYS A 105 -16.33 4.14 -3.56
CA LYS A 105 -15.97 2.98 -2.74
C LYS A 105 -16.26 1.65 -3.44
N ASN A 106 -17.06 1.66 -4.50
CA ASN A 106 -17.49 0.49 -5.24
C ASN A 106 -16.73 0.37 -6.56
N VAL A 107 -15.97 -0.72 -6.73
CA VAL A 107 -15.24 -1.02 -7.96
C VAL A 107 -16.15 -1.09 -9.19
N ALA A 108 -17.39 -1.56 -9.05
CA ALA A 108 -18.30 -1.71 -10.19
C ALA A 108 -18.67 -0.36 -10.83
N ASP A 109 -18.52 0.75 -10.09
CA ASP A 109 -18.78 2.09 -10.62
C ASP A 109 -17.66 2.55 -11.57
N ILE A 110 -16.53 1.83 -11.65
CA ILE A 110 -15.45 2.10 -12.61
C ILE A 110 -15.77 1.43 -13.93
N ASN A 111 -16.49 2.14 -14.80
CA ASN A 111 -16.93 1.69 -16.12
C ASN A 111 -17.01 2.87 -17.10
N SER A 112 -17.22 2.59 -18.39
CA SER A 112 -17.26 3.60 -19.45
C SER A 112 -18.31 4.71 -19.25
N ASN A 113 -19.38 4.45 -18.49
CA ASN A 113 -20.46 5.42 -18.29
C ASN A 113 -20.10 6.50 -17.27
N ASN A 114 -19.29 6.13 -16.26
CA ASN A 114 -18.90 7.04 -15.18
C ASN A 114 -17.53 7.70 -15.42
N ILE A 115 -16.79 7.24 -16.43
CA ILE A 115 -15.48 7.80 -16.79
C ILE A 115 -15.63 8.79 -17.96
N PRO A 116 -15.00 9.98 -17.88
CA PRO A 116 -15.08 10.98 -18.95
C PRO A 116 -14.39 10.52 -20.24
N ASP A 117 -14.70 11.21 -21.35
CA ASP A 117 -14.13 10.92 -22.68
C ASP A 117 -12.68 11.42 -22.87
N TYR A 118 -12.15 12.18 -21.90
CA TYR A 118 -10.75 12.63 -21.91
C TYR A 118 -9.83 11.70 -21.10
N PRO A 119 -8.51 11.74 -21.34
CA PRO A 119 -7.57 10.89 -20.61
C PRO A 119 -7.57 11.14 -19.10
N VAL A 120 -7.57 10.06 -18.31
CA VAL A 120 -7.57 10.11 -16.84
C VAL A 120 -6.67 9.04 -16.22
N ALA A 121 -6.31 9.22 -14.95
CA ALA A 121 -5.61 8.27 -14.12
C ALA A 121 -6.53 7.76 -12.98
N ILE A 122 -6.80 6.46 -12.97
CA ILE A 122 -7.59 5.78 -11.93
C ILE A 122 -6.64 5.18 -10.90
N LYS A 123 -6.86 5.46 -9.61
CA LYS A 123 -5.93 5.10 -8.52
C LYS A 123 -6.71 4.69 -7.28
N ALA A 124 -6.17 3.77 -6.48
CA ALA A 124 -6.62 3.64 -5.11
C ALA A 124 -5.99 4.75 -4.25
N ASN A 125 -6.73 5.26 -3.27
CA ASN A 125 -6.24 6.37 -2.45
C ASN A 125 -5.09 5.96 -1.51
N HIS A 126 -5.13 4.73 -1.00
CA HIS A 126 -4.29 4.22 0.09
C HIS A 126 -3.04 3.45 -0.34
N ASP A 127 -2.81 3.23 -1.64
CA ASP A 127 -1.77 2.30 -2.13
C ASP A 127 -0.59 3.01 -2.83
N SER A 128 0.29 2.22 -3.43
CA SER A 128 1.30 2.69 -4.38
C SER A 128 1.32 1.80 -5.62
N SER A 129 1.75 2.35 -6.77
CA SER A 129 1.92 1.63 -8.05
C SER A 129 0.65 1.04 -8.68
N GLY A 130 -0.55 1.26 -8.10
CA GLY A 130 -1.83 0.77 -8.61
C GLY A 130 -2.49 1.57 -9.73
N VAL A 131 -1.79 2.55 -10.30
CA VAL A 131 -2.31 3.44 -11.35
C VAL A 131 -2.80 2.66 -12.57
N VAL A 132 -3.94 3.09 -13.11
CA VAL A 132 -4.44 2.74 -14.44
C VAL A 132 -4.57 4.03 -15.22
N ILE A 133 -3.95 4.11 -16.39
CA ILE A 133 -4.08 5.27 -17.29
C ILE A 133 -5.07 4.90 -18.37
N VAL A 134 -6.17 5.63 -18.44
CA VAL A 134 -7.18 5.50 -19.49
C VAL A 134 -6.94 6.63 -20.48
N ARG A 135 -6.59 6.29 -21.72
CA ARG A 135 -6.40 7.29 -22.80
C ARG A 135 -7.65 7.47 -23.65
N ASP A 136 -8.40 6.38 -23.82
CA ASP A 136 -9.64 6.32 -24.57
C ASP A 136 -10.54 5.27 -23.90
N LYS A 137 -11.59 5.73 -23.22
CA LYS A 137 -12.47 4.90 -22.39
C LYS A 137 -13.16 3.78 -23.19
N ASN A 138 -13.27 3.94 -24.51
CA ASN A 138 -13.92 2.97 -25.40
C ASN A 138 -13.00 1.82 -25.82
N LYS A 139 -11.69 1.91 -25.53
CA LYS A 139 -10.68 0.89 -25.85
C LYS A 139 -10.24 0.08 -24.63
N GLU A 140 -10.76 0.41 -23.45
CA GLU A 140 -10.34 -0.21 -22.20
C GLU A 140 -11.09 -1.52 -21.92
N ASN A 141 -10.39 -2.44 -21.25
CA ASN A 141 -11.02 -3.63 -20.67
C ASN A 141 -11.45 -3.32 -19.22
N TRP A 142 -12.70 -2.89 -19.06
CA TRP A 142 -13.25 -2.49 -17.75
C TRP A 142 -13.22 -3.61 -16.72
N ASP A 143 -13.51 -4.85 -17.11
CA ASP A 143 -13.45 -6.00 -16.20
C ASP A 143 -12.04 -6.22 -15.65
N ALA A 144 -11.01 -6.09 -16.50
CA ALA A 144 -9.62 -6.22 -16.09
C ALA A 144 -9.19 -5.07 -15.16
N ILE A 145 -9.60 -3.84 -15.47
CA ILE A 145 -9.36 -2.66 -14.63
C ILE A 145 -10.01 -2.84 -13.26
N GLN A 146 -11.29 -3.23 -13.22
CA GLN A 146 -12.02 -3.49 -12.00
C GLN A 146 -11.37 -4.59 -11.16
N LYS A 147 -10.96 -5.72 -11.76
CA LYS A 147 -10.22 -6.79 -11.06
C LYS A 147 -8.91 -6.30 -10.46
N LYS A 148 -8.15 -5.48 -11.20
CA LYS A 148 -6.92 -4.86 -10.71
C LYS A 148 -7.23 -3.94 -9.50
N LEU A 149 -8.19 -3.04 -9.63
CA LEU A 149 -8.54 -2.13 -8.53
C LEU A 149 -9.04 -2.90 -7.29
N GLN A 150 -9.84 -3.95 -7.49
CA GLN A 150 -10.34 -4.79 -6.41
C GLN A 150 -9.20 -5.52 -5.67
N SER A 151 -8.16 -5.97 -6.38
CA SER A 151 -7.01 -6.61 -5.73
C SER A 151 -6.22 -5.58 -4.91
N HIS A 152 -6.01 -4.38 -5.45
CA HIS A 152 -5.34 -3.28 -4.77
C HIS A 152 -6.08 -2.82 -3.51
N LEU A 153 -7.41 -2.67 -3.57
CA LEU A 153 -8.23 -2.31 -2.40
C LEU A 153 -8.17 -3.33 -1.26
N LYS A 154 -7.79 -4.59 -1.50
CA LYS A 154 -7.66 -5.59 -0.43
C LYS A 154 -6.37 -5.42 0.38
N VAL A 155 -5.38 -4.75 -0.19
CA VAL A 155 -4.06 -4.58 0.42
C VAL A 155 -4.14 -3.54 1.55
N ASN A 156 -3.30 -3.69 2.57
CA ASN A 156 -3.04 -2.63 3.53
C ASN A 156 -1.53 -2.61 3.78
N TYR A 157 -0.88 -1.56 3.29
CA TYR A 157 0.58 -1.40 3.26
C TYR A 157 1.20 -1.37 4.66
N TYR A 158 0.43 -0.99 5.68
CA TYR A 158 0.87 -1.07 7.08
C TYR A 158 1.41 -2.45 7.44
N TYR A 159 0.80 -3.54 6.94
CA TYR A 159 1.22 -4.87 7.36
C TYR A 159 2.57 -5.30 6.76
N TYR A 160 2.99 -4.71 5.64
CA TYR A 160 4.25 -5.06 4.97
C TYR A 160 5.47 -4.51 5.69
N ASP A 161 5.49 -3.21 5.99
CA ASP A 161 6.66 -2.53 6.57
C ASP A 161 6.34 -1.65 7.79
N LYS A 162 5.20 -1.92 8.45
CA LYS A 162 4.71 -1.22 9.65
C LYS A 162 4.64 0.29 9.46
N GLU A 163 4.23 0.68 8.25
CA GLU A 163 4.02 2.07 7.88
C GLU A 163 2.68 2.52 8.44
N TRP A 164 2.74 3.01 9.68
CA TRP A 164 1.57 3.46 10.42
C TRP A 164 0.63 4.41 9.66
N PRO A 165 1.11 5.36 8.82
CA PRO A 165 0.23 6.27 8.09
C PRO A 165 -0.85 5.56 7.25
N TYR A 166 -0.54 4.40 6.67
CA TYR A 166 -1.47 3.62 5.84
C TYR A 166 -2.50 2.80 6.62
N LYS A 167 -2.34 2.64 7.94
CA LYS A 167 -3.07 1.63 8.73
C LYS A 167 -4.59 1.81 8.66
N ASN A 168 -5.04 3.06 8.78
CA ASN A 168 -6.44 3.42 9.00
C ASN A 168 -7.05 4.23 7.83
N ILE A 169 -6.45 4.16 6.63
CA ILE A 169 -7.00 4.85 5.47
C ILE A 169 -8.30 4.16 5.04
N GLU A 170 -9.38 4.94 4.93
CA GLU A 170 -10.63 4.47 4.34
C GLU A 170 -10.43 4.28 2.84
N ARG A 171 -10.74 3.08 2.33
CA ARG A 171 -10.39 2.71 0.96
C ARG A 171 -11.37 3.29 -0.05
N ARG A 172 -10.82 3.98 -1.06
CA ARG A 172 -11.55 4.58 -2.18
C ARG A 172 -10.75 4.43 -3.47
N ILE A 173 -11.46 4.56 -4.57
CA ILE A 173 -10.89 4.77 -5.89
C ILE A 173 -11.11 6.23 -6.25
N ILE A 174 -10.07 6.88 -6.74
CA ILE A 174 -10.11 8.25 -7.25
C ILE A 174 -9.77 8.23 -8.74
N VAL A 175 -10.36 9.16 -9.47
CA VAL A 175 -10.08 9.42 -10.87
C VAL A 175 -9.64 10.88 -10.97
N GLU A 176 -8.45 11.08 -11.52
CA GLU A 176 -7.79 12.39 -11.68
C GLU A 176 -7.31 12.59 -13.11
#